data_AF-A0A3M7L1W6-F1
#
_entry.id   AF-A0A3M7L1W6-F1
#
_cell.length_a   1.000
_cell.length_b   1.000
_cell.length_c   1.000
_cell.angle_alpha   90.00
_cell.angle_beta   90.00
_cell.angle_gamma   90.00
#
_symmetry.space_group_name_H-M   'P 1'
#
loop_
_entity.id
_entity.type
_entity.pdbx_description
1 polymer ?
#
loop_
_entity_poly.entity_id
_entity_poly.type
_entity_poly.pdbx_seq_one_letter_code
_entity_poly.pdbx_strand_id
1 'polypeptide(L)'
;MIGVAGSKKKLLFLIGGVEAVSSVLGFYGASQLPGVVLPLLGQTVLFWQVFFALTLLKKRLSTVQVNLMFAAIYCASMIFPALDSILKERLFREAKETLKGKDLDLFVVNSFGSLAQSACILLLLPLLAPLRGIPLSGLPGYLAEGWSVFWGLAGGATGAPMLPLLYIGANLAFNIAALNLVRSAGNVITSLVMASIVPFTIYAFTFDLPFLPLNPPLGLPFLLGTVVMVAGLALYNGPQWIGPVRGMISNWLNTEE
;
A
#
# COMPACT_ATOMS: atom_id res chain seq x y z
N MET A 1 31.29 -17.94 -3.32
CA MET A 1 30.06 -17.42 -2.67
C MET A 1 30.04 -15.90 -2.40
N ILE A 2 31.10 -15.15 -2.74
CA ILE A 2 31.15 -13.68 -2.54
C ILE A 2 30.77 -12.89 -3.83
N GLY A 3 30.60 -13.57 -4.97
CA GLY A 3 30.41 -12.94 -6.30
C GLY A 3 28.99 -12.56 -6.71
N VAL A 4 27.94 -13.18 -6.15
CA VAL A 4 26.54 -12.95 -6.57
C VAL A 4 25.94 -11.70 -5.91
N ALA A 5 26.36 -11.37 -4.69
CA ALA A 5 25.97 -10.16 -3.97
C ALA A 5 26.54 -8.86 -4.57
N GLY A 6 27.55 -8.95 -5.45
CA GLY A 6 28.11 -7.79 -6.16
C GLY A 6 27.31 -7.37 -7.40
N SER A 7 26.72 -8.33 -8.12
CA SER A 7 26.11 -8.12 -9.44
C SER A 7 24.71 -7.47 -9.40
N LYS A 8 23.94 -7.68 -8.33
CA LYS A 8 22.56 -7.15 -8.20
C LYS A 8 22.41 -5.91 -7.31
N LYS A 9 23.52 -5.27 -6.90
CA LYS A 9 23.47 -4.04 -6.09
C LYS A 9 22.73 -2.91 -6.82
N LYS A 10 22.94 -2.77 -8.14
CA LYS A 10 22.21 -1.81 -8.98
C LYS A 10 20.72 -2.07 -9.02
N LEU A 11 20.31 -3.34 -9.05
CA LEU A 11 18.91 -3.73 -9.03
C LEU A 11 18.30 -3.41 -7.66
N LEU A 12 18.93 -3.81 -6.54
CA LEU A 12 18.44 -3.47 -5.19
C LEU A 12 18.41 -1.96 -4.91
N PHE A 13 19.37 -1.19 -5.43
CA PHE A 13 19.34 0.27 -5.37
C PHE A 13 18.23 0.88 -6.23
N LEU A 14 18.00 0.33 -7.43
CA LEU A 14 16.90 0.74 -8.30
C LEU A 14 15.55 0.49 -7.63
N ILE A 15 15.43 -0.62 -6.89
CA ILE A 15 14.24 -1.01 -6.14
C ILE A 15 13.96 -0.05 -4.99
N GLY A 16 14.96 0.25 -4.16
CA GLY A 16 14.81 1.23 -3.09
C GLY A 16 14.51 2.64 -3.62
N GLY A 17 15.10 3.02 -4.76
CA GLY A 17 14.79 4.29 -5.44
C GLY A 17 13.36 4.34 -5.98
N VAL A 18 12.89 3.22 -6.55
CA VAL A 18 11.54 3.00 -7.04
C VAL A 18 10.50 3.11 -5.91
N GLU A 19 10.73 2.44 -4.78
CA GLU A 19 9.88 2.54 -3.57
C GLU A 19 9.81 3.97 -3.02
N ALA A 20 10.95 4.66 -2.98
CA ALA A 20 11.02 6.03 -2.50
C ALA A 20 10.21 6.98 -3.39
N VAL A 21 10.35 6.86 -4.72
CA VAL A 21 9.61 7.68 -5.68
C VAL A 21 8.10 7.41 -5.58
N SER A 22 7.67 6.16 -5.43
CA SER A 22 6.25 5.89 -5.23
C SER A 22 5.71 6.38 -3.92
N SER A 23 6.46 6.23 -2.83
CA SER A 23 6.03 6.72 -1.52
C SER A 23 5.81 8.22 -1.60
N VAL A 24 6.76 8.94 -2.22
CA VAL A 24 6.70 10.38 -2.42
C VAL A 24 5.53 10.80 -3.31
N LEU A 25 5.33 10.16 -4.47
CA LEU A 25 4.22 10.47 -5.36
C LEU A 25 2.86 10.08 -4.76
N GLY A 26 2.80 8.97 -4.03
CA GLY A 26 1.63 8.50 -3.30
C GLY A 26 1.23 9.46 -2.20
N PHE A 27 2.17 9.91 -1.37
CA PHE A 27 1.93 10.94 -0.35
C PHE A 27 1.60 12.29 -0.98
N TYR A 28 2.21 12.63 -2.13
CA TYR A 28 1.90 13.86 -2.84
C TYR A 28 0.45 13.88 -3.36
N GLY A 29 0.04 12.82 -4.03
CA GLY A 29 -1.35 12.65 -4.47
C GLY A 29 -2.30 12.57 -3.29
N ALA A 30 -1.93 11.83 -2.24
CA ALA A 30 -2.78 11.63 -1.07
C ALA A 30 -3.09 12.91 -0.32
N SER A 31 -2.16 13.88 -0.29
CA SER A 31 -2.42 15.15 0.39
C SER A 31 -3.45 16.03 -0.29
N GLN A 32 -3.67 15.84 -1.60
CA GLN A 32 -4.54 16.70 -2.42
C GLN A 32 -5.88 16.05 -2.74
N LEU A 33 -6.08 14.81 -2.31
CA LEU A 33 -7.24 14.00 -2.65
C LEU A 33 -8.04 13.72 -1.38
N PRO A 34 -9.39 13.72 -1.46
CA PRO A 34 -10.21 13.30 -0.33
C PRO A 34 -9.85 11.88 0.11
N GLY A 35 -9.82 11.61 1.42
CA GLY A 35 -9.38 10.31 1.97
C GLY A 35 -10.15 9.11 1.42
N VAL A 36 -11.42 9.29 1.03
CA VAL A 36 -12.28 8.28 0.38
C VAL A 36 -11.81 7.92 -1.04
N VAL A 37 -11.12 8.84 -1.72
CA VAL A 37 -10.62 8.68 -3.10
C VAL A 37 -9.33 7.88 -3.13
N LEU A 38 -8.55 7.84 -2.05
CA LEU A 38 -7.26 7.13 -2.02
C LEU A 38 -7.42 5.61 -2.20
N PRO A 39 -8.35 4.94 -1.49
CA PRO A 39 -8.60 3.52 -1.69
C PRO A 39 -9.23 3.24 -3.07
N LEU A 40 -10.12 4.11 -3.57
CA LEU A 40 -10.71 4.00 -4.91
C LEU A 40 -9.66 4.09 -6.02
N LEU A 41 -8.71 5.02 -5.90
CA LEU A 41 -7.59 5.10 -6.83
C LEU A 41 -6.60 3.93 -6.65
N GLY A 42 -6.39 3.46 -5.42
CA GLY A 42 -5.59 2.26 -5.15
C GLY A 42 -6.14 1.02 -5.86
N GLN A 43 -7.47 0.90 -6.00
CA GLN A 43 -8.12 -0.18 -6.75
C GLN A 43 -7.87 -0.12 -8.27
N THR A 44 -7.40 1.01 -8.81
CA THR A 44 -6.97 1.08 -10.21
C THR A 44 -5.71 0.25 -10.50
N VAL A 45 -5.05 -0.33 -9.48
CA VAL A 45 -4.00 -1.35 -9.67
C VAL A 45 -4.46 -2.49 -10.58
N LEU A 46 -5.70 -2.97 -10.41
CA LEU A 46 -6.28 -3.99 -11.29
C LEU A 46 -6.51 -3.44 -12.70
N PHE A 47 -6.93 -2.17 -12.82
CA PHE A 47 -7.02 -1.48 -14.10
C PHE A 47 -5.66 -1.38 -14.79
N TRP A 48 -4.55 -1.17 -14.07
CA TRP A 48 -3.20 -1.10 -14.67
C TRP A 48 -2.58 -2.45 -14.95
N GLN A 49 -2.81 -3.48 -14.13
CA GLN A 49 -2.46 -4.85 -14.49
C GLN A 49 -3.17 -5.27 -15.77
N VAL A 50 -4.47 -4.96 -15.86
CA VAL A 50 -5.27 -5.16 -17.07
C VAL A 50 -4.84 -4.18 -18.17
N PHE A 51 -4.41 -2.94 -17.89
CA PHE A 51 -3.93 -1.98 -18.90
C PHE A 51 -2.56 -2.38 -19.46
N PHE A 52 -1.62 -2.86 -18.66
CA PHE A 52 -0.35 -3.41 -19.16
C PHE A 52 -0.59 -4.71 -19.91
N ALA A 53 -1.54 -5.55 -19.46
CA ALA A 53 -2.05 -6.65 -20.27
C ALA A 53 -2.68 -6.14 -21.58
N LEU A 54 -3.51 -5.08 -21.58
CA LEU A 54 -4.22 -4.50 -22.74
C LEU A 54 -3.41 -3.50 -23.57
N THR A 55 -2.22 -3.08 -23.15
CA THR A 55 -1.29 -2.25 -23.93
C THR A 55 -0.19 -3.10 -24.54
N LEU A 56 0.13 -4.24 -23.91
CA LEU A 56 0.79 -5.36 -24.58
C LEU A 56 -0.18 -6.18 -25.48
N LEU A 57 -1.52 -6.20 -25.21
CA LEU A 57 -2.56 -6.98 -25.94
C LEU A 57 -3.73 -6.15 -26.55
N LYS A 58 -3.58 -4.82 -26.67
CA LYS A 58 -4.46 -3.81 -27.35
C LYS A 58 -5.99 -3.83 -27.06
N LYS A 59 -6.48 -3.04 -26.08
CA LYS A 59 -7.87 -2.49 -26.08
C LYS A 59 -8.07 -1.25 -25.18
N ARG A 60 -9.06 -0.37 -25.51
CA ARG A 60 -9.24 1.00 -24.94
C ARG A 60 -10.62 1.28 -24.31
N LEU A 61 -10.69 2.19 -23.33
CA LEU A 61 -11.92 2.86 -22.84
C LEU A 61 -11.67 4.21 -22.11
N SER A 62 -12.77 4.97 -21.90
CA SER A 62 -12.93 6.45 -21.77
C SER A 62 -13.36 6.98 -20.38
N THR A 63 -13.50 8.31 -20.20
CA THR A 63 -13.17 9.13 -18.99
C THR A 63 -14.33 9.82 -18.25
N VAL A 64 -14.31 9.90 -16.90
CA VAL A 64 -15.15 10.81 -16.05
C VAL A 64 -14.41 11.29 -14.75
N GLN A 65 -14.58 12.59 -14.42
CA GLN A 65 -14.41 13.31 -13.12
C GLN A 65 -13.19 13.05 -12.21
N VAL A 66 -11.99 13.00 -12.77
CA VAL A 66 -10.74 13.15 -12.00
C VAL A 66 -9.88 14.16 -12.74
N ASN A 67 -9.08 14.98 -12.06
CA ASN A 67 -8.01 15.70 -12.77
C ASN A 67 -7.08 14.63 -13.35
N LEU A 68 -7.25 14.37 -14.65
CA LEU A 68 -6.67 13.21 -15.32
C LEU A 68 -5.15 13.20 -15.25
N MET A 69 -4.54 14.38 -15.16
CA MET A 69 -3.10 14.50 -14.99
C MET A 69 -2.66 13.94 -13.62
N PHE A 70 -3.30 14.35 -12.52
CA PHE A 70 -2.97 13.83 -11.19
C PHE A 70 -3.43 12.39 -10.99
N ALA A 71 -4.57 12.01 -11.58
CA ALA A 71 -5.02 10.63 -11.63
C ALA A 71 -3.99 9.75 -12.32
N ALA A 72 -3.50 10.18 -13.50
CA ALA A 72 -2.50 9.47 -14.27
C ALA A 72 -1.15 9.41 -13.55
N ILE A 73 -0.72 10.48 -12.88
CA ILE A 73 0.50 10.49 -12.07
C ILE A 73 0.39 9.49 -10.90
N TYR A 74 -0.72 9.53 -10.15
CA TYR A 74 -0.97 8.60 -9.05
C TYR A 74 -1.00 7.15 -9.56
N CYS A 75 -1.76 6.92 -10.63
CA CYS A 75 -1.84 5.65 -11.33
C CYS A 75 -0.48 5.12 -11.78
N ALA A 76 0.33 5.98 -12.43
CA ALA A 76 1.67 5.63 -12.87
C ALA A 76 2.58 5.27 -11.69
N SER A 77 2.42 5.92 -10.53
CA SER A 77 3.20 5.61 -9.34
C SER A 77 2.94 4.20 -8.78
N MET A 78 1.77 3.59 -9.06
CA MET A 78 1.41 2.26 -8.57
C MET A 78 2.28 1.13 -9.13
N ILE A 79 3.06 1.39 -10.19
CA ILE A 79 4.04 0.42 -10.69
C ILE A 79 5.08 0.07 -9.62
N PHE A 80 5.42 1.04 -8.77
CA PHE A 80 6.53 0.93 -7.85
C PHE A 80 6.18 0.11 -6.58
N PRO A 81 5.01 0.27 -5.89
CA PRO A 81 4.59 -0.67 -4.84
C PRO A 81 4.38 -2.09 -5.36
N ALA A 82 3.89 -2.23 -6.59
CA ALA A 82 3.74 -3.52 -7.22
C ALA A 82 5.10 -4.20 -7.42
N LEU A 83 6.07 -3.48 -8.01
CA LEU A 83 7.44 -3.96 -8.16
C LEU A 83 8.04 -4.33 -6.80
N ASP A 84 7.94 -3.44 -5.82
CA ASP A 84 8.42 -3.69 -4.46
C ASP A 84 7.91 -5.02 -3.90
N SER A 85 6.60 -5.24 -3.93
CA SER A 85 6.00 -6.48 -3.40
C SER A 85 6.53 -7.75 -4.08
N ILE A 86 6.73 -7.70 -5.41
CA ILE A 86 7.28 -8.81 -6.20
C ILE A 86 8.74 -9.08 -5.80
N LEU A 87 9.50 -8.02 -5.54
CA LEU A 87 10.91 -8.10 -5.19
C LEU A 87 11.12 -8.60 -3.76
N LYS A 88 10.24 -8.20 -2.83
CA LYS A 88 10.17 -8.76 -1.48
C LYS A 88 9.80 -10.24 -1.52
N GLU A 89 8.83 -10.65 -2.33
CA GLU A 89 8.53 -12.08 -2.52
C GLU A 89 9.73 -12.85 -3.06
N ARG A 90 10.39 -12.32 -4.10
CA ARG A 90 11.61 -12.91 -4.65
C ARG A 90 12.71 -13.03 -3.59
N LEU A 91 12.92 -11.98 -2.78
CA LEU A 91 13.89 -11.97 -1.69
C LEU A 91 13.60 -13.10 -0.70
N PHE A 92 12.34 -13.28 -0.29
CA PHE A 92 11.96 -14.37 0.63
C PHE A 92 12.21 -15.76 0.03
N ARG A 93 11.92 -15.95 -1.27
CA ARG A 93 12.18 -17.21 -1.98
C ARG A 93 13.68 -17.52 -2.07
N GLU A 94 14.49 -16.56 -2.54
CA GLU A 94 15.95 -16.71 -2.65
C GLU A 94 16.61 -16.88 -1.27
N ALA A 95 16.10 -16.21 -0.23
CA ALA A 95 16.60 -16.36 1.13
C ALA A 95 16.32 -17.76 1.68
N LYS A 96 15.14 -18.35 1.42
CA LYS A 96 14.80 -19.70 1.85
C LYS A 96 15.75 -20.75 1.25
N GLU A 97 16.13 -20.59 -0.01
CA GLU A 97 17.14 -21.44 -0.66
C GLU A 97 18.51 -21.26 0.00
N THR A 98 18.93 -20.02 0.22
CA THR A 98 20.25 -19.68 0.77
C THR A 98 20.42 -20.13 2.23
N LEU A 99 19.35 -20.04 3.01
CA LEU A 99 19.32 -20.35 4.44
C LEU A 99 18.95 -21.82 4.73
N LYS A 100 19.06 -22.71 3.73
CA LYS A 100 18.79 -24.15 3.87
C LYS A 100 17.39 -24.45 4.43
N GLY A 101 16.39 -23.73 3.92
CA GLY A 101 14.99 -23.90 4.30
C GLY A 101 14.54 -23.09 5.51
N LYS A 102 15.43 -22.33 6.18
CA LYS A 102 15.04 -21.37 7.21
C LYS A 102 14.47 -20.10 6.60
N ASP A 103 13.46 -19.52 7.24
CA ASP A 103 12.84 -18.28 6.79
C ASP A 103 13.68 -17.06 7.20
N LEU A 104 13.69 -16.04 6.35
CA LEU A 104 14.25 -14.74 6.66
C LEU A 104 13.34 -14.00 7.65
N ASP A 105 13.96 -13.32 8.62
CA ASP A 105 13.25 -12.54 9.63
C ASP A 105 12.58 -11.30 9.00
N LEU A 106 11.28 -11.16 9.24
CA LEU A 106 10.47 -10.05 8.75
C LEU A 106 10.89 -8.72 9.37
N PHE A 107 11.32 -8.71 10.64
CA PHE A 107 11.76 -7.48 11.30
C PHE A 107 13.03 -6.93 10.65
N VAL A 108 13.93 -7.81 10.22
CA VAL A 108 15.14 -7.41 9.49
C VAL A 108 14.74 -6.79 8.16
N VAL A 109 13.88 -7.44 7.38
CA VAL A 109 13.43 -6.92 6.08
C VAL A 109 12.72 -5.57 6.24
N ASN A 110 11.80 -5.45 7.19
CA ASN A 110 11.08 -4.21 7.46
C ASN A 110 12.02 -3.08 7.90
N SER A 111 12.93 -3.36 8.84
CA SER A 111 13.86 -2.35 9.37
C SER A 111 14.80 -1.80 8.30
N PHE A 112 15.41 -2.68 7.51
CA PHE A 112 16.30 -2.26 6.42
C PHE A 112 15.53 -1.50 5.33
N GLY A 113 14.33 -1.96 4.97
CA GLY A 113 13.45 -1.27 4.02
C GLY A 113 13.07 0.13 4.50
N SER A 114 12.59 0.27 5.74
CA SER A 114 12.20 1.55 6.33
C SER A 114 13.39 2.51 6.51
N LEU A 115 14.57 2.02 6.87
CA LEU A 115 15.78 2.84 6.95
C LEU A 115 16.18 3.39 5.58
N ALA A 116 16.18 2.54 4.55
CA ALA A 116 16.48 2.95 3.17
C ALA A 116 15.44 3.97 2.67
N GLN A 117 14.16 3.69 2.89
CA GLN A 117 13.05 4.59 2.54
C GLN A 117 13.19 5.96 3.22
N SER A 118 13.46 5.98 4.53
CA SER A 118 13.69 7.22 5.28
C SER A 118 14.86 8.02 4.73
N ALA A 119 15.99 7.36 4.42
CA ALA A 119 17.15 8.02 3.84
C ALA A 119 16.83 8.60 2.45
N CYS A 120 16.12 7.85 1.60
CA CYS A 120 15.71 8.34 0.29
C CYS A 120 14.74 9.52 0.38
N ILE A 121 13.79 9.51 1.32
CA ILE A 121 12.89 10.65 1.55
C ILE A 121 13.70 11.88 1.95
N LEU A 122 14.63 11.76 2.89
CA LEU A 122 15.50 12.87 3.31
C LEU A 122 16.32 13.43 2.14
N LEU A 123 16.84 12.56 1.26
CA LEU A 123 17.56 12.97 0.06
C LEU A 123 16.65 13.67 -0.97
N LEU A 124 15.37 13.32 -1.03
CA LEU A 124 14.40 13.92 -1.93
C LEU A 124 13.80 15.22 -1.38
N LEU A 125 13.88 15.49 -0.07
CA LEU A 125 13.32 16.70 0.53
C LEU A 125 13.75 18.02 -0.15
N PRO A 126 15.03 18.24 -0.52
CA PRO A 126 15.44 19.45 -1.23
C PRO A 126 14.74 19.62 -2.59
N LEU A 127 14.34 18.53 -3.24
CA LEU A 127 13.58 18.56 -4.49
C LEU A 127 12.08 18.77 -4.24
N LEU A 128 11.55 18.14 -3.18
CA LEU A 128 10.10 18.14 -2.89
C LEU A 128 9.61 19.42 -2.22
N ALA A 129 10.45 20.04 -1.38
CA ALA A 129 10.08 21.25 -0.64
C ALA A 129 9.72 22.41 -1.58
N PRO A 130 10.51 22.73 -2.64
CA PRO A 130 10.13 23.75 -3.62
C PRO A 130 8.83 23.44 -4.36
N LEU A 131 8.56 22.17 -4.67
CA LEU A 131 7.31 21.73 -5.32
C LEU A 131 6.08 21.95 -4.42
N ARG A 132 6.29 22.11 -3.11
CA ARG A 132 5.28 22.46 -2.11
C ARG A 132 5.28 23.94 -1.73
N GLY A 133 6.06 24.76 -2.43
CA GLY A 133 6.17 26.20 -2.17
C GLY A 133 7.12 26.58 -1.03
N ILE A 134 7.94 25.64 -0.53
CA ILE A 134 8.91 25.89 0.53
C ILE A 134 10.29 26.15 -0.11
N PRO A 135 10.88 27.35 0.04
CA PRO A 135 12.22 27.61 -0.47
C PRO A 135 13.25 26.74 0.25
N LEU A 136 14.31 26.34 -0.45
CA LEU A 136 15.38 25.48 0.09
C LEU A 136 16.01 26.03 1.38
N SER A 137 16.14 27.35 1.48
CA SER A 137 16.64 28.04 2.68
C SER A 137 15.69 27.94 3.88
N GLY A 138 14.39 27.74 3.64
CA GLY A 138 13.37 27.57 4.68
C GLY A 138 13.25 26.15 5.19
N LEU A 139 13.88 25.17 4.53
CA LEU A 139 13.77 23.75 4.88
C LEU A 139 14.22 23.44 6.32
N PRO A 140 15.36 23.96 6.84
CA PRO A 140 15.75 23.72 8.22
C PRO A 140 14.73 24.26 9.23
N GLY A 141 14.17 25.45 8.97
CA GLY A 141 13.13 26.05 9.81
C GLY A 141 11.85 25.21 9.80
N TYR A 142 11.42 24.77 8.62
CA TYR A 142 10.25 23.90 8.45
C TYR A 142 10.39 22.58 9.22
N LEU A 143 11.57 21.95 9.23
CA LEU A 143 11.82 20.74 9.99
C LEU A 143 11.83 20.99 11.51
N ALA A 144 12.40 22.12 11.96
CA ALA A 144 12.42 22.49 13.37
C ALA A 144 11.00 22.79 13.89
N GLU A 145 10.17 23.47 13.09
CA GLU A 145 8.75 23.69 13.39
C GLU A 145 7.97 22.37 13.40
N GLY A 146 8.21 21.49 12.42
CA GLY A 146 7.60 20.15 12.42
C GLY A 146 7.95 19.35 13.68
N TRP A 147 9.17 19.47 14.18
CA TRP A 147 9.62 18.82 15.42
C TRP A 147 8.92 19.39 16.66
N SER A 148 8.76 20.72 16.74
CA SER A 148 8.06 21.34 17.88
C SER A 148 6.57 20.99 17.88
N VAL A 149 5.92 20.95 16.71
CA VAL A 149 4.53 20.49 16.57
C VAL A 149 4.39 19.01 16.92
N PHE A 150 5.32 18.16 16.48
CA PHE A 150 5.29 16.72 16.80
C PHE A 150 5.28 16.47 18.31
N TRP A 151 6.03 17.25 19.08
CA TRP A 151 6.09 17.13 20.54
C TRP A 151 4.99 17.90 21.29
N GLY A 152 4.05 18.53 20.58
CA GLY A 152 3.01 19.33 21.23
C GLY A 152 3.51 20.66 21.80
N LEU A 153 4.71 21.12 21.39
CA LEU A 153 5.36 22.32 21.91
C LEU A 153 4.97 23.60 21.16
N ALA A 154 4.26 23.47 20.04
CA ALA A 154 3.79 24.58 19.21
C ALA A 154 2.26 24.59 19.08
N GLY A 155 1.71 25.75 18.73
CA GLY A 155 0.27 25.92 18.51
C GLY A 155 -0.25 25.04 17.36
N GLY A 156 -1.48 24.55 17.49
CA GLY A 156 -2.10 23.67 16.48
C GLY A 156 -1.72 22.19 16.57
N ALA A 157 -0.96 21.79 17.59
CA ALA A 157 -0.50 20.41 17.79
C ALA A 157 -1.54 19.48 18.47
N THR A 158 -2.82 19.64 18.14
CA THR A 158 -3.89 18.87 18.78
C THR A 158 -3.72 17.38 18.52
N GLY A 159 -3.65 16.59 19.61
CA GLY A 159 -3.43 15.15 19.54
C GLY A 159 -1.97 14.72 19.38
N ALA A 160 -1.01 15.65 19.28
CA ALA A 160 0.41 15.35 19.34
C ALA A 160 0.87 15.13 20.80
N PRO A 161 1.87 14.28 21.07
CA PRO A 161 2.54 13.34 20.14
C PRO A 161 1.78 12.02 19.95
N MET A 162 0.69 11.80 20.68
CA MET A 162 0.06 10.48 20.79
C MET A 162 -0.54 9.98 19.46
N LEU A 163 -1.24 10.82 18.70
CA LEU A 163 -1.80 10.43 17.39
C LEU A 163 -0.72 10.11 16.35
N PRO A 164 0.34 10.93 16.17
CA PRO A 164 1.48 10.53 15.34
C PRO A 164 2.14 9.22 15.78
N LEU A 165 2.35 9.01 17.09
CA LEU A 165 2.95 7.78 17.60
C LEU A 165 2.04 6.56 17.40
N LEU A 166 0.72 6.72 17.58
CA LEU A 166 -0.27 5.69 17.29
C LEU A 166 -0.25 5.33 15.80
N TYR A 167 -0.18 6.33 14.91
CA TYR A 167 -0.03 6.10 13.48
C TYR A 167 1.24 5.31 13.16
N ILE A 168 2.38 5.68 13.74
CA ILE A 168 3.65 4.95 13.55
C ILE A 168 3.53 3.50 14.03
N GLY A 169 2.95 3.27 15.21
CA GLY A 169 2.75 1.93 15.75
C GLY A 169 1.81 1.07 14.90
N ALA A 170 0.68 1.64 14.48
CA ALA A 170 -0.29 0.96 13.61
C ALA A 170 0.31 0.67 12.22
N ASN A 171 1.05 1.61 11.64
CA ASN A 171 1.72 1.45 10.35
C ASN A 171 2.80 0.35 10.42
N LEU A 172 3.57 0.30 11.50
CA LEU A 172 4.57 -0.74 11.72
C LEU A 172 3.91 -2.13 11.80
N ALA A 173 2.84 -2.25 12.60
CA ALA A 173 2.09 -3.50 12.71
C ALA A 173 1.50 -3.94 11.36
N PHE A 174 0.92 -3.00 10.60
CA PHE A 174 0.40 -3.23 9.27
C PHE A 174 1.48 -3.71 8.29
N ASN A 175 2.64 -3.06 8.25
CA ASN A 175 3.74 -3.43 7.34
C ASN A 175 4.28 -4.83 7.66
N ILE A 176 4.44 -5.18 8.94
CA ILE A 176 4.87 -6.53 9.34
C ILE A 176 3.82 -7.58 8.97
N ALA A 177 2.53 -7.31 9.19
CA ALA A 177 1.45 -8.20 8.81
C ALA A 177 1.41 -8.41 7.28
N ALA A 178 1.56 -7.33 6.51
CA ALA A 178 1.66 -7.37 5.06
C ALA A 178 2.85 -8.21 4.59
N LEU A 179 4.04 -8.01 5.17
CA LEU A 179 5.24 -8.80 4.85
C LEU A 179 5.07 -10.28 5.18
N ASN A 180 4.42 -10.59 6.31
CA ASN A 180 4.11 -11.96 6.68
C ASN A 180 3.18 -12.62 5.64
N LEU A 181 2.20 -11.87 5.13
CA LEU A 181 1.30 -12.35 4.10
C LEU A 181 2.01 -12.55 2.75
N VAL A 182 2.87 -11.61 2.34
CA VAL A 182 3.70 -11.76 1.13
C VAL A 182 4.59 -13.00 1.23
N ARG A 183 5.21 -13.23 2.40
CA ARG A 183 6.07 -14.39 2.63
C ARG A 183 5.32 -15.72 2.58
N SER A 184 4.12 -15.78 3.17
CA SER A 184 3.35 -17.03 3.32
C SER A 184 2.48 -17.37 2.12
N ALA A 185 1.86 -16.36 1.51
CA ALA A 185 0.84 -16.51 0.46
C ALA A 185 1.24 -15.90 -0.89
N GLY A 186 2.36 -15.16 -0.96
CA GLY A 186 2.81 -14.50 -2.18
C GLY A 186 2.13 -13.16 -2.44
N ASN A 187 2.65 -12.41 -3.42
CA ASN A 187 2.24 -11.05 -3.71
C ASN A 187 0.80 -10.95 -4.27
N VAL A 188 0.34 -11.97 -5.01
CA VAL A 188 -0.98 -11.94 -5.66
C VAL A 188 -2.08 -12.03 -4.61
N ILE A 189 -1.97 -13.00 -3.69
CA ILE A 189 -2.91 -13.16 -2.59
C ILE A 189 -2.85 -11.94 -1.67
N THR A 190 -1.64 -11.45 -1.36
CA THR A 190 -1.48 -10.22 -0.57
C THR A 190 -2.20 -9.04 -1.22
N SER A 191 -2.06 -8.85 -2.53
CA SER A 191 -2.70 -7.76 -3.27
C SER A 191 -4.22 -7.88 -3.26
N LEU A 192 -4.77 -9.10 -3.32
CA LEU A 192 -6.20 -9.34 -3.18
C LEU A 192 -6.69 -9.02 -1.76
N VAL A 193 -5.95 -9.42 -0.73
CA VAL A 193 -6.27 -9.05 0.66
C VAL A 193 -6.21 -7.53 0.85
N MET A 194 -5.21 -6.85 0.28
CA MET A 194 -5.14 -5.39 0.34
C MET A 194 -6.29 -4.72 -0.42
N ALA A 195 -6.72 -5.28 -1.55
CA ALA A 195 -7.87 -4.80 -2.29
C ALA A 195 -9.19 -4.98 -1.51
N SER A 196 -9.30 -6.02 -0.69
CA SER A 196 -10.48 -6.25 0.16
C SER A 196 -10.55 -5.29 1.34
N ILE A 197 -9.42 -4.80 1.84
CA ILE A 197 -9.37 -3.78 2.93
C ILE A 197 -9.99 -2.46 2.48
N VAL A 198 -9.87 -2.11 1.20
CA VAL A 198 -10.37 -0.83 0.65
C VAL A 198 -11.83 -0.51 1.02
N PRO A 199 -12.84 -1.36 0.71
CA PRO A 199 -14.22 -1.06 1.08
C PRO A 199 -14.43 -0.91 2.59
N PHE A 200 -13.70 -1.68 3.42
CA PHE A 200 -13.76 -1.52 4.87
C PHE A 200 -13.20 -0.18 5.31
N THR A 201 -12.10 0.28 4.72
CA THR A 201 -11.53 1.60 4.98
C THR A 201 -12.51 2.71 4.59
N ILE A 202 -13.16 2.60 3.42
CA ILE A 202 -14.16 3.58 2.99
C ILE A 202 -15.37 3.59 3.93
N TYR A 203 -15.82 2.42 4.38
CA TYR A 203 -16.90 2.32 5.36
C TYR A 203 -16.49 2.94 6.71
N ALA A 204 -15.25 2.73 7.15
CA ALA A 204 -14.72 3.33 8.37
C ALA A 204 -14.73 4.87 8.34
N PHE A 205 -14.53 5.48 7.16
CA PHE A 205 -14.63 6.93 6.98
C PHE A 205 -16.07 7.48 6.95
N THR A 206 -17.10 6.62 7.02
CA THR A 206 -18.48 7.08 7.20
C THR A 206 -18.83 7.34 8.66
N PHE A 207 -18.03 6.82 9.60
CA PHE A 207 -18.18 7.15 11.01
C PHE A 207 -17.68 8.56 11.30
N ASP A 208 -18.28 9.17 12.32
CA ASP A 208 -17.87 10.47 12.85
C ASP A 208 -16.53 10.33 13.59
N LEU A 209 -15.45 10.36 12.83
CA LEU A 209 -14.09 10.25 13.35
C LEU A 209 -13.60 11.62 13.84
N PRO A 210 -12.99 11.69 15.03
CA PRO A 210 -12.43 12.94 15.55
C PRO A 210 -11.34 13.47 14.60
N PHE A 211 -11.25 14.79 14.47
CA PHE A 211 -10.30 15.52 13.61
C PHE A 211 -10.53 15.41 12.09
N LEU A 212 -11.58 14.72 11.65
CA LEU A 212 -11.95 14.63 10.24
C LEU A 212 -13.25 15.40 9.95
N PRO A 213 -13.40 15.98 8.74
CA PRO A 213 -14.67 16.56 8.32
C PRO A 213 -15.72 15.46 8.15
N LEU A 214 -16.99 15.82 8.38
CA LEU A 214 -18.14 14.95 8.15
C LEU A 214 -18.20 14.52 6.67
N ASN A 215 -18.26 13.22 6.44
CA ASN A 215 -18.38 12.67 5.09
C ASN A 215 -19.86 12.38 4.75
N PRO A 216 -20.28 12.59 3.49
CA PRO A 216 -21.64 12.25 3.06
C PRO A 216 -21.87 10.72 3.13
N PRO A 217 -23.12 10.27 3.36
CA PRO A 217 -23.45 8.86 3.39
C PRO A 217 -23.16 8.17 2.04
N LEU A 218 -22.76 6.90 2.10
CA LEU A 218 -22.43 6.10 0.91
C LEU A 218 -23.70 5.81 0.10
N GLY A 219 -23.66 6.09 -1.21
CA GLY A 219 -24.76 5.78 -2.12
C GLY A 219 -24.85 4.30 -2.50
N LEU A 220 -26.04 3.88 -2.96
CA LEU A 220 -26.28 2.52 -3.46
C LEU A 220 -25.26 2.02 -4.51
N PRO A 221 -24.76 2.84 -5.46
CA PRO A 221 -23.74 2.39 -6.41
C PRO A 221 -22.44 1.92 -5.75
N PHE A 222 -22.04 2.55 -4.64
CA PHE A 222 -20.84 2.15 -3.90
C PHE A 222 -21.03 0.78 -3.22
N LEU A 223 -22.22 0.56 -2.62
CA LEU A 223 -22.56 -0.72 -2.02
C LEU A 223 -22.54 -1.85 -3.06
N LEU A 224 -23.16 -1.61 -4.23
CA LEU A 224 -23.15 -2.57 -5.34
C LEU A 224 -21.72 -2.86 -5.82
N GLY A 225 -20.89 -1.83 -5.98
CA GLY A 225 -19.47 -2.00 -6.34
C GLY A 225 -18.69 -2.82 -5.30
N THR A 226 -18.95 -2.61 -4.01
CA THR A 226 -18.36 -3.39 -2.92
C THR A 226 -18.77 -4.85 -2.99
N VAL A 227 -20.07 -5.14 -3.18
CA VAL A 227 -20.58 -6.51 -3.32
C VAL A 227 -19.93 -7.21 -4.52
N VAL A 228 -19.85 -6.53 -5.67
CA VAL A 228 -19.20 -7.07 -6.87
C VAL A 228 -17.72 -7.38 -6.62
N MET A 229 -17.00 -6.46 -5.95
CA MET A 229 -15.58 -6.66 -5.60
C MET A 229 -15.39 -7.87 -4.68
N VAL A 230 -16.16 -7.95 -3.59
CA VAL A 230 -16.08 -9.06 -2.61
C VAL A 230 -16.47 -10.39 -3.27
N ALA A 231 -17.52 -10.41 -4.09
CA ALA A 231 -17.93 -11.59 -4.85
C ALA A 231 -16.84 -12.04 -5.84
N GLY A 232 -16.19 -11.10 -6.53
CA GLY A 232 -15.06 -11.39 -7.42
C GLY A 232 -13.88 -12.03 -6.68
N LEU A 233 -13.53 -11.52 -5.49
CA LEU A 233 -12.51 -12.13 -4.64
C LEU A 233 -12.91 -13.52 -4.15
N ALA A 234 -14.16 -13.72 -3.75
CA ALA A 234 -14.65 -15.02 -3.28
C ALA A 234 -14.60 -16.07 -4.40
N LEU A 235 -15.00 -15.69 -5.62
CA LEU A 235 -14.92 -16.54 -6.80
C LEU A 235 -13.48 -16.87 -7.19
N TYR A 236 -12.57 -15.90 -7.17
CA TYR A 236 -11.15 -16.12 -7.44
C TYR A 236 -10.54 -17.17 -6.51
N ASN A 237 -10.88 -17.10 -5.21
CA ASN A 237 -10.41 -18.07 -4.23
C ASN A 237 -11.22 -19.37 -4.22
N GLY A 238 -12.32 -19.46 -4.98
CA GLY A 238 -13.25 -20.60 -5.08
C GLY A 238 -12.59 -21.98 -5.01
N PRO A 239 -11.59 -22.27 -5.87
CA PRO A 239 -10.92 -23.57 -5.87
C PRO A 239 -10.30 -24.00 -4.53
N GLN A 240 -9.98 -23.04 -3.65
CA GLN A 240 -9.35 -23.31 -2.35
C GLN A 240 -10.35 -23.66 -1.24
N TRP A 241 -11.62 -23.21 -1.32
CA TRP A 241 -12.61 -23.39 -0.25
C TRP A 241 -13.85 -24.20 -0.66
N ILE A 242 -14.16 -24.32 -1.95
CA ILE A 242 -15.33 -25.09 -2.44
C ILE A 242 -15.22 -26.57 -2.05
N GLY A 243 -14.04 -27.17 -2.17
CA GLY A 243 -13.81 -28.58 -1.79
C GLY A 243 -14.04 -28.85 -0.30
N PRO A 244 -13.34 -28.13 0.60
CA PRO A 244 -13.55 -28.24 2.05
C PRO A 244 -14.99 -27.98 2.50
N VAL A 245 -15.65 -26.94 1.95
CA VAL A 245 -17.03 -26.61 2.29
C VAL A 245 -18.00 -27.70 1.82
N ARG A 246 -17.81 -28.21 0.60
CA ARG A 246 -18.62 -29.34 0.09
C ARG A 246 -18.45 -30.58 0.97
N GLY A 247 -17.24 -30.87 1.43
CA GLY A 247 -16.96 -31.96 2.36
C GLY A 247 -17.60 -31.76 3.74
N MET A 248 -17.57 -30.54 4.26
CA MET A 248 -18.27 -30.19 5.51
C MET A 248 -19.79 -30.39 5.38
N ILE A 249 -20.38 -29.89 4.29
CA ILE A 249 -21.82 -30.02 4.03
C ILE A 249 -22.22 -31.48 3.85
N SER A 250 -21.43 -32.27 3.11
CA SER A 250 -21.72 -33.71 2.96
C SER A 250 -21.62 -34.44 4.28
N ASN A 251 -20.62 -34.13 5.11
CA ASN A 251 -20.49 -34.75 6.43
C ASN A 251 -21.63 -34.35 7.36
N TRP A 252 -22.07 -33.10 7.32
CA TRP A 252 -23.21 -32.62 8.11
C TRP A 252 -24.52 -33.29 7.70
N LEU A 253 -24.79 -33.40 6.40
CA LEU A 253 -25.97 -34.10 5.88
C LEU A 253 -25.97 -35.60 6.21
N ASN A 254 -24.80 -36.22 6.29
CA ASN A 254 -24.64 -37.64 6.63
C ASN A 254 -24.58 -37.92 8.14
N THR A 255 -24.59 -36.90 9.00
CA THR A 255 -24.61 -37.06 10.47
C THR A 255 -26.02 -37.01 11.07
N GLU A 256 -27.06 -36.79 10.25
CA GLU A 256 -28.47 -36.84 10.68
C GLU A 256 -29.18 -38.18 10.37
N GLU A 257 -28.43 -39.23 10.03
CA GLU A 257 -28.90 -40.65 10.02
C GLU A 257 -28.27 -41.44 11.18
#